data_AF-A0A811NV26-F1
#
_entry.id   AF-A0A811NV26-F1
#
_cell.length_a   1.000
_cell.length_b   1.000
_cell.length_c   1.000
_cell.angle_alpha   90.00
_cell.angle_beta   90.00
_cell.angle_gamma   90.00
#
_symmetry.space_group_name_H-M   'P 1'
#
loop_
_entity.id
_entity.type
_entity.pdbx_description
1 polymer ?
#
loop_
_entity_poly.entity_id
_entity_poly.type
_entity_poly.pdbx_seq_one_letter_code
_entity_poly.pdbx_strand_id
1 'polypeptide(L)'
;MASNKIVVVLGLFALALFFVAHCAEAVHVCTMRNKFFHGPCLSNRNCMASCIQNGIGHGGYCSYKRQTCRCTLHCWRKTTLAGIEPTQDEDEPAPLDIPRAEVSN
;
A
#
# COMPACT_ATOMS: atom_id res chain seq x y z
N MET A 1 32.13 -18.03 -38.76
CA MET A 1 31.03 -17.03 -38.65
C MET A 1 30.10 -17.37 -37.47
N ALA A 2 30.65 -17.45 -36.25
CA ALA A 2 29.88 -17.85 -35.05
C ALA A 2 29.77 -16.72 -34.01
N SER A 3 30.67 -15.72 -34.07
CA SER A 3 30.75 -14.62 -33.10
C SER A 3 29.60 -13.61 -33.22
N ASN A 4 29.15 -13.30 -34.44
CA ASN A 4 28.05 -12.36 -34.67
C ASN A 4 26.71 -12.83 -34.09
N LYS A 5 26.42 -14.13 -34.15
CA LYS A 5 25.19 -14.70 -33.57
C LYS A 5 25.17 -14.56 -32.05
N ILE A 6 26.32 -14.79 -31.39
CA ILE A 6 26.45 -14.63 -29.94
C ILE A 6 26.28 -13.16 -29.54
N VAL A 7 26.90 -12.24 -30.28
CA VAL A 7 26.76 -10.79 -30.03
C VAL A 7 25.32 -10.32 -30.21
N VAL A 8 24.62 -10.80 -31.25
CA VAL A 8 23.20 -10.47 -31.47
C VAL A 8 22.32 -11.02 -30.36
N VAL A 9 22.53 -12.27 -29.93
CA VAL A 9 21.76 -12.89 -28.85
C VAL A 9 21.96 -12.15 -27.53
N LEU A 10 23.21 -11.79 -27.19
CA LEU A 10 23.51 -11.02 -25.99
C LEU A 10 22.90 -9.60 -26.05
N GLY A 11 22.91 -8.97 -27.23
CA GLY A 11 22.29 -7.67 -27.44
C GLY A 11 20.77 -7.70 -27.24
N LEU A 12 20.09 -8.69 -27.80
CA LEU A 12 18.64 -8.88 -27.62
C LEU A 12 18.29 -9.18 -26.15
N PHE A 13 19.10 -9.97 -25.47
CA PHE A 13 18.90 -10.28 -24.05
C PHE A 13 19.06 -9.04 -23.17
N ALA A 14 20.10 -8.23 -23.40
CA ALA A 14 20.29 -6.98 -22.68
C ALA A 14 19.15 -5.98 -22.93
N LEU A 15 18.68 -5.89 -24.18
CA LEU A 15 17.56 -5.03 -24.56
C LEU A 15 16.27 -5.45 -23.83
N ALA A 16 15.99 -6.76 -23.76
CA ALA A 16 14.83 -7.28 -23.03
C ALA A 16 14.88 -6.93 -21.53
N LEU A 17 16.05 -7.08 -20.89
CA LEU A 17 16.23 -6.70 -19.48
C LEU A 17 16.03 -5.19 -19.25
N PHE A 18 16.49 -4.36 -20.18
CA PHE A 18 16.30 -2.90 -20.11
C PHE A 18 14.81 -2.53 -20.13
N PHE A 19 14.02 -3.14 -21.02
CA PHE A 19 12.58 -2.93 -21.06
C PHE A 19 11.88 -3.40 -19.78
N VAL A 20 12.24 -4.56 -19.24
CA VAL A 20 11.66 -5.07 -17.98
C VAL A 20 11.98 -4.11 -16.82
N ALA A 21 13.19 -3.57 -16.76
CA ALA A 21 13.57 -2.60 -15.74
C ALA A 21 12.84 -1.26 -15.87
N HIS A 22 12.55 -0.80 -17.09
CA HIS A 22 11.81 0.45 -17.33
C HIS A 22 10.29 0.32 -17.12
N CYS A 23 9.71 -0.86 -17.37
CA CYS A 23 8.28 -1.09 -17.18
C CYS A 23 7.91 -1.50 -15.75
N ALA A 24 8.90 -1.70 -14.86
CA ALA A 24 8.65 -1.95 -13.46
C ALA A 24 8.22 -0.65 -12.76
N GLU A 25 6.92 -0.36 -12.80
CA GLU A 25 6.27 0.62 -11.92
C GLU A 25 6.66 0.29 -10.47
N ALA A 26 7.46 1.16 -9.86
CA ALA A 26 7.83 1.03 -8.46
C ALA A 26 6.60 1.31 -7.60
N VAL A 27 5.81 0.27 -7.33
CA VAL A 27 4.68 0.34 -6.42
C VAL A 27 5.20 0.72 -5.03
N HIS A 28 4.94 1.97 -4.63
CA HIS A 28 5.35 2.43 -3.30
C HIS A 28 4.48 1.74 -2.26
N VAL A 29 5.10 0.95 -1.40
CA VAL A 29 4.41 0.29 -0.29
C VAL A 29 4.57 1.13 0.97
N CYS A 30 3.45 1.57 1.53
CA CYS A 30 3.40 2.27 2.80
C CYS A 30 2.95 1.35 3.92
N THR A 31 3.26 1.76 5.15
CA THR A 31 2.87 1.02 6.36
C THR A 31 2.12 1.91 7.33
N MET A 32 1.00 1.41 7.84
CA MET A 32 0.17 2.05 8.87
C MET A 32 0.03 1.14 10.09
N ARG A 33 -0.07 1.69 11.31
CA ARG A 33 -0.41 0.90 12.50
C ARG A 33 -1.90 0.51 12.46
N ASN A 34 -2.20 -0.77 12.65
CA ASN A 34 -3.58 -1.23 12.83
C ASN A 34 -4.09 -0.84 14.22
N LYS A 35 -5.11 0.04 14.29
CA LYS A 35 -5.74 0.46 15.56
C LYS A 35 -6.77 -0.55 16.08
N PHE A 36 -7.28 -1.42 15.22
CA PHE A 36 -8.27 -2.45 15.53
C PHE A 36 -7.65 -3.78 15.98
N PHE A 37 -6.33 -3.90 15.87
CA PHE A 37 -5.60 -5.07 16.36
C PHE A 37 -5.31 -4.91 17.86
N HIS A 38 -6.03 -5.66 18.68
CA HIS A 38 -5.89 -5.62 20.13
C HIS A 38 -4.88 -6.65 20.64
N GLY A 39 -4.09 -6.25 21.63
CA GLY A 39 -3.08 -7.10 22.26
C GLY A 39 -1.75 -7.19 21.49
N PRO A 40 -0.82 -8.03 21.98
CA PRO A 40 0.48 -8.20 21.37
C PRO A 40 0.37 -8.93 20.02
N CYS A 41 1.04 -8.39 19.01
CA CYS A 41 1.13 -9.00 17.70
C CYS A 41 2.16 -10.13 17.71
N LEU A 42 1.67 -11.37 17.74
CA LEU A 42 2.49 -12.59 17.75
C LEU A 42 2.43 -13.37 16.43
N SER A 43 1.48 -13.04 15.55
CA SER A 43 1.25 -13.73 14.28
C SER A 43 1.04 -12.72 13.15
N ASN A 44 1.95 -12.74 12.17
CA ASN A 44 1.82 -11.95 10.95
C ASN A 44 0.51 -12.28 10.21
N ARG A 45 0.10 -13.55 10.22
CA ARG A 45 -1.13 -14.02 9.58
C ARG A 45 -2.38 -13.38 10.20
N ASN A 46 -2.43 -13.30 11.53
CA ASN A 46 -3.55 -12.69 12.23
C ASN A 46 -3.57 -11.16 12.00
N CYS A 47 -2.40 -10.53 12.01
CA CYS A 47 -2.28 -9.10 11.70
C CYS A 47 -2.74 -8.79 10.28
N MET A 48 -2.27 -9.57 9.30
CA MET A 48 -2.69 -9.45 7.89
C MET A 48 -4.20 -9.64 7.73
N ALA A 49 -4.78 -10.70 8.32
CA ALA A 49 -6.21 -10.95 8.26
C ALA A 49 -7.01 -9.76 8.82
N SER A 50 -6.58 -9.20 9.95
CA SER A 50 -7.21 -8.01 10.54
C SER A 50 -7.07 -6.77 9.64
N CYS A 51 -5.92 -6.56 8.99
CA CYS A 51 -5.72 -5.45 8.07
C CYS A 51 -6.68 -5.51 6.86
N ILE A 52 -6.88 -6.72 6.32
CA ILE A 52 -7.79 -6.95 5.19
C ILE A 52 -9.25 -6.81 5.64
N GLN A 53 -9.61 -7.43 6.78
CA GLN A 53 -10.98 -7.41 7.32
C GLN A 53 -11.46 -5.99 7.65
N ASN A 54 -10.57 -5.13 8.13
CA ASN A 54 -10.88 -3.73 8.46
C ASN A 54 -10.62 -2.76 7.30
N GLY A 55 -10.30 -3.24 6.10
CA GLY A 55 -10.11 -2.40 4.92
C GLY A 55 -8.92 -1.43 4.99
N ILE A 56 -7.92 -1.72 5.84
CA ILE A 56 -6.78 -0.81 6.08
C ILE A 56 -5.68 -1.00 5.04
N GLY A 57 -5.49 -2.23 4.57
CA GLY A 57 -4.45 -2.56 3.61
C GLY A 57 -4.54 -3.99 3.10
N HIS A 58 -3.73 -4.30 2.10
CA HIS A 58 -3.72 -5.59 1.41
C HIS A 58 -2.81 -6.63 2.07
N GLY A 59 -2.05 -6.22 3.09
CA GLY A 59 -1.14 -7.09 3.83
C GLY A 59 -0.88 -6.58 5.25
N GLY A 60 -0.07 -7.31 6.01
CA GLY A 60 0.36 -6.84 7.33
C GLY A 60 1.40 -7.74 8.02
N TYR A 61 2.12 -7.16 8.96
CA TYR A 61 3.16 -7.83 9.74
C TYR A 61 3.25 -7.30 11.17
N CYS A 62 3.79 -8.11 12.07
CA CYS A 62 4.07 -7.73 13.45
C CYS A 62 5.42 -7.01 13.56
N SER A 63 5.43 -5.85 14.20
CA SER A 63 6.66 -5.13 14.54
C SER A 63 7.28 -5.75 15.80
N TYR A 64 8.43 -6.41 15.67
CA TYR A 64 9.12 -7.07 16.78
C TYR A 64 9.43 -6.15 17.96
N LYS A 65 9.73 -4.86 17.70
CA LYS A 65 10.12 -3.91 18.75
C LYS A 65 8.97 -3.43 19.64
N ARG A 66 7.75 -3.38 19.11
CA ARG A 66 6.59 -2.82 19.83
C ARG A 66 5.43 -3.82 19.95
N GLN A 67 5.59 -5.02 19.42
CA GLN A 67 4.55 -6.03 19.27
C GLN A 67 3.26 -5.43 18.68
N THR A 68 3.38 -4.46 17.77
CA THR A 68 2.25 -3.80 17.12
C THR A 68 2.03 -4.38 15.73
N CYS A 69 0.76 -4.52 15.35
CA CYS A 69 0.39 -4.88 13.98
C CYS A 69 0.54 -3.67 13.05
N ARG A 70 1.24 -3.86 11.92
CA ARG A 70 1.37 -2.88 10.84
C ARG A 70 0.77 -3.42 9.56
N CYS A 71 -0.14 -2.66 8.95
CA CYS A 71 -0.74 -2.96 7.67
C CYS A 71 0.09 -2.37 6.53
N THR A 72 0.18 -3.08 5.41
CA THR A 72 0.82 -2.61 4.18
C THR A 72 -0.24 -2.19 3.17
N LEU A 73 -0.07 -1.02 2.59
CA LEU A 73 -0.97 -0.45 1.59
C LEU A 73 -0.17 0.13 0.41
N HIS A 74 -0.80 0.21 -0.75
CA HIS A 74 -0.24 0.90 -1.90
C HIS A 74 -0.32 2.41 -1.66
N CYS A 75 0.83 3.06 -1.56
CA CYS A 75 0.92 4.50 -1.55
C CYS A 75 0.96 5.01 -2.99
N TRP A 76 0.00 5.85 -3.32
CA TRP A 76 0.12 6.69 -4.49
C TRP A 76 1.17 7.73 -4.15
N ARG A 77 2.35 7.62 -4.76
CA ARG A 77 3.31 8.73 -4.77
C ARG A 77 2.54 9.89 -5.39
N LYS A 78 2.28 10.97 -4.64
CA LYS A 78 2.08 12.27 -5.29
C LYS A 78 3.40 12.52 -6.01
N THR A 79 3.47 12.15 -7.28
CA THR A 79 4.56 12.57 -8.14
C THR A 79 4.47 14.07 -8.14
N THR A 80 5.32 14.75 -7.37
CA THR A 80 5.52 16.19 -7.47
C THR A 80 6.19 16.44 -8.82
N LEU A 81 5.45 16.23 -9.90
CA LEU A 81 5.71 16.85 -11.18
C LEU A 81 5.27 18.30 -10.96
N ALA A 82 6.23 19.21 -11.05
CA ALA A 82 6.09 20.64 -10.83
C ALA A 82 4.65 21.19 -11.03
N GLY A 83 4.02 21.61 -9.94
CA GLY A 83 3.07 22.74 -9.97
C GLY A 83 1.60 22.47 -10.25
N ILE A 84 1.08 21.25 -10.09
CA ILE A 84 -0.39 21.07 -9.94
C ILE A 84 -0.64 20.36 -8.62
N GLU A 85 -1.00 21.17 -7.62
CA GLU A 85 -1.50 20.74 -6.33
C GLU A 85 -2.82 19.98 -6.56
N PRO A 86 -2.94 18.69 -6.21
CA PRO A 86 -4.23 18.04 -6.14
C PRO A 86 -4.93 18.64 -4.92
N THR A 87 -6.02 19.36 -5.19
CA THR A 87 -6.96 19.88 -4.22
C THR A 87 -7.21 18.85 -3.13
N GLN A 88 -6.90 19.28 -1.91
CA GLN A 88 -7.20 18.62 -0.67
C GLN A 88 -8.67 18.21 -0.65
N ASP A 89 -8.93 16.96 -0.29
CA ASP A 89 -10.24 16.45 0.12
C ASP A 89 -10.98 17.48 0.98
N GLU A 90 -11.98 18.14 0.39
CA GLU A 90 -13.22 18.52 1.08
C GLU A 90 -14.27 17.48 0.67
N ASP A 91 -14.22 16.31 1.31
CA ASP A 91 -15.42 15.52 1.55
C ASP A 91 -15.50 15.34 3.07
N GLU A 92 -15.78 16.46 3.73
CA GLU A 92 -16.40 16.50 5.05
C GLU A 92 -17.82 15.92 4.86
N PRO A 93 -18.12 14.70 5.36
CA PRO A 93 -19.50 14.27 5.37
C PRO A 93 -20.20 15.12 6.42
N ALA A 94 -21.09 15.99 5.95
CA ALA A 94 -21.95 16.84 6.76
C ALA A 94 -22.55 16.06 7.95
N PRO A 95 -22.68 16.67 9.14
CA PRO A 95 -23.45 16.10 10.22
C PRO A 95 -24.91 15.97 9.77
N LEU A 96 -25.38 14.75 9.54
CA LEU A 96 -26.80 14.47 9.48
C LEU A 96 -27.35 14.54 10.91
N ASP A 97 -27.85 15.72 11.29
CA ASP A 97 -28.88 15.86 12.32
C ASP A 97 -30.00 14.83 12.01
N ILE A 98 -30.56 14.08 12.98
CA ILE A 98 -31.74 14.39 13.85
C ILE A 98 -32.19 12.98 14.39
N PRO A 99 -32.96 12.76 15.49
CA PRO A 99 -33.17 13.48 16.74
C PRO A 99 -32.85 12.64 18.00
N ARG A 100 -32.75 13.35 19.13
CA ARG A 100 -33.01 12.88 20.49
C ARG A 100 -34.36 12.15 20.58
N ALA A 101 -34.35 10.90 21.05
CA ALA A 101 -35.52 10.26 21.66
C ALA A 101 -35.12 9.76 23.05
N GLU A 102 -35.40 10.57 24.05
CA GLU A 102 -35.73 10.06 25.39
C GLU A 102 -37.14 9.47 25.31
N VAL A 103 -37.34 8.21 25.71
CA VAL A 103 -38.51 7.78 26.49
C VAL A 103 -38.13 6.53 27.30
N SER A 104 -38.37 6.67 28.60
CA SER A 104 -38.36 5.67 29.66
C SER A 104 -39.40 4.56 29.44
N ASN A 105 -39.05 3.31 29.78
CA ASN A 105 -39.83 2.48 30.72
C ASN A 105 -38.92 1.37 31.28
#